data_AF-A0AAQ3X2I0-F1
#
_entry.id   AF-A0AAQ3X2I0-F1
#
_cell.length_a   1.000
_cell.length_b   1.000
_cell.length_c   1.000
_cell.angle_alpha   90.00
_cell.angle_beta   90.00
_cell.angle_gamma   90.00
#
_symmetry.space_group_name_H-M   'P 1'
#
loop_
_entity.id
_entity.type
_entity.pdbx_description
1 polymer ?
#
loop_
_entity_poly.entity_id
_entity_poly.type
_entity_poly.pdbx_seq_one_letter_code
_entity_poly.pdbx_strand_id
1 'polypeptide(L)'
;MAMREIFSFTATLVSFILVSSTAAANDQRYYLPRGSSISTQDDTTTTILVSPNGAFSYGFYKVATNAITFSIWFSRSTGKTVAWTANRDGPVNGKGSRLTFHKNGGLELLDGRQLHRCVEHQHDFDSCRPCDAS
;
A
#
# COMPACT_ATOMS: atom_id res chain seq x y z
N MET A 1 47.06 -28.92 -20.16
CA MET A 1 46.15 -29.18 -19.03
C MET A 1 45.73 -27.89 -18.30
N ALA A 2 46.60 -26.88 -18.17
CA ALA A 2 46.31 -25.62 -17.44
C ALA A 2 45.24 -24.69 -18.05
N MET A 3 44.99 -24.71 -19.36
CA MET A 3 44.05 -23.78 -20.02
C MET A 3 42.57 -24.14 -19.81
N ARG A 4 42.26 -25.42 -19.54
CA ARG A 4 40.89 -25.91 -19.30
C ARG A 4 40.36 -25.56 -17.91
N GLU A 5 41.28 -25.48 -16.94
CA GLU A 5 40.99 -25.10 -15.56
C GLU A 5 40.63 -23.61 -15.48
N ILE A 6 41.40 -22.75 -16.15
CA ILE A 6 41.16 -21.29 -16.19
C ILE A 6 39.77 -20.98 -16.78
N PHE A 7 39.40 -21.63 -17.87
CA PHE A 7 38.08 -21.43 -18.51
C PHE A 7 36.92 -21.87 -17.60
N SER A 8 37.11 -22.95 -16.82
CA SER A 8 36.12 -23.41 -15.84
C SER A 8 35.96 -22.48 -14.65
N PHE A 9 37.07 -21.91 -14.15
CA PHE A 9 37.03 -20.91 -13.07
C PHE A 9 36.36 -19.60 -13.53
N THR A 10 36.61 -19.15 -14.76
CA THR A 10 35.90 -17.96 -15.28
C THR A 10 34.42 -18.21 -15.49
N ALA A 11 34.02 -19.39 -15.96
CA ALA A 11 32.62 -19.74 -16.19
C ALA A 11 31.82 -19.81 -14.89
N THR A 12 32.38 -20.38 -13.83
CA THR A 12 31.75 -20.46 -12.51
C THR A 12 31.64 -19.09 -11.83
N LEU A 13 32.68 -18.25 -11.93
CA LEU A 13 32.67 -16.89 -11.41
C LEU A 13 31.59 -16.02 -12.08
N VAL A 14 31.46 -16.11 -13.42
CA VAL A 14 30.43 -15.38 -14.17
C VAL A 14 29.02 -15.86 -13.80
N SER A 15 28.82 -17.16 -13.59
CA SER A 15 27.56 -17.72 -13.12
C SER A 15 27.15 -17.18 -11.74
N PHE A 16 28.10 -17.05 -10.82
CA PHE A 16 27.86 -16.52 -9.47
C PHE A 16 27.49 -15.02 -9.49
N ILE A 17 28.10 -14.23 -10.37
CA ILE A 17 27.79 -12.80 -10.55
C ILE A 17 26.38 -12.60 -11.14
N LEU A 18 25.96 -13.46 -12.09
CA LEU A 18 24.61 -13.40 -12.67
C LEU A 18 23.52 -13.73 -11.65
N VAL A 19 23.77 -14.69 -10.75
CA VAL A 19 22.83 -15.05 -9.65
C VAL A 19 22.70 -13.92 -8.62
N SER A 20 23.75 -13.11 -8.42
CA SER A 20 23.73 -11.99 -7.47
C SER A 20 22.91 -10.79 -7.95
N SER A 21 22.64 -10.69 -9.26
CA SER A 21 21.97 -9.54 -9.87
C SER A 21 20.45 -9.53 -9.67
N THR A 22 19.87 -10.57 -9.06
CA THR A 22 18.45 -10.62 -8.70
C THR A 22 18.18 -9.95 -7.34
N ALA A 23 18.79 -8.78 -7.09
CA ALA A 23 18.36 -7.94 -5.99
C ALA A 23 17.01 -7.30 -6.37
N ALA A 24 15.93 -7.65 -5.66
CA ALA A 24 14.66 -6.94 -5.78
C ALA A 24 14.91 -5.45 -5.48
N ALA A 25 14.67 -4.58 -6.47
CA ALA A 25 14.75 -3.14 -6.25
C ALA A 25 13.72 -2.75 -5.18
N ASN A 26 14.20 -2.28 -4.04
CA ASN A 26 13.36 -1.81 -2.94
C ASN A 26 12.82 -0.41 -3.32
N ASP A 27 11.61 -0.31 -3.89
CA ASP A 27 10.90 0.96 -4.15
C ASP A 27 10.48 1.60 -2.81
N GLN A 28 11.47 2.06 -2.04
CA GLN A 28 11.26 2.77 -0.78
C GLN A 28 10.82 4.19 -1.08
N ARG A 29 9.50 4.39 -1.11
CA ARG A 29 8.93 5.73 -1.15
C ARG A 29 8.97 6.36 0.23
N TYR A 30 9.61 7.52 0.32
CA TYR A 30 9.71 8.31 1.55
C TYR A 30 8.76 9.52 1.55
N TYR A 31 8.12 9.81 0.41
CA TYR A 31 7.09 10.83 0.29
C TYR A 31 5.95 10.35 -0.63
N LEU A 32 4.77 10.92 -0.42
CA LEU A 32 3.59 10.70 -1.26
C LEU A 32 3.38 11.94 -2.12
N PRO A 33 3.49 11.86 -3.46
CA PRO A 33 3.25 13.01 -4.32
C PRO A 33 1.80 13.48 -4.24
N ARG A 34 1.59 14.79 -4.33
CA ARG A 34 0.24 15.33 -4.49
C ARG A 34 -0.39 14.84 -5.80
N GLY A 35 -1.69 14.58 -5.76
CA GLY A 35 -2.45 13.96 -6.84
C GLY A 35 -2.33 12.42 -6.90
N SER A 36 -1.62 11.79 -5.97
CA SER A 36 -1.55 10.34 -5.92
C SER A 36 -2.81 9.72 -5.32
N SER A 37 -3.11 8.50 -5.78
CA SER A 37 -4.25 7.71 -5.33
C SER A 37 -3.82 6.25 -5.24
N ILE A 38 -4.06 5.62 -4.09
CA ILE A 38 -3.63 4.26 -3.79
C ILE A 38 -4.84 3.48 -3.27
N SER A 39 -5.17 2.37 -3.93
CA SER A 39 -6.30 1.51 -3.53
C SER A 39 -5.83 0.33 -2.68
N THR A 40 -6.69 -0.13 -1.78
CA THR A 40 -6.54 -1.41 -1.10
C THR A 40 -6.98 -2.53 -2.06
N GLN A 41 -6.09 -3.48 -2.30
CA GLN A 41 -6.39 -4.63 -3.15
C GLN A 41 -7.00 -5.76 -2.32
N ASP A 42 -6.43 -6.01 -1.14
CA ASP A 42 -6.80 -7.10 -0.23
C ASP A 42 -6.80 -6.64 1.23
N ASP A 43 -7.36 -7.47 2.11
CA ASP A 43 -7.38 -7.29 3.57
C ASP A 43 -6.02 -7.60 4.22
N THR A 44 -4.95 -6.99 3.72
CA THR A 44 -3.59 -7.18 4.22
C THR A 44 -2.95 -5.84 4.59
N THR A 45 -1.97 -5.90 5.49
CA THR A 45 -1.21 -4.71 5.88
C THR A 45 -0.21 -4.35 4.78
N THR A 46 -0.40 -3.19 4.15
CA THR A 46 0.38 -2.71 3.02
C THR A 46 1.13 -1.45 3.38
N THR A 47 2.46 -1.49 3.26
CA THR A 47 3.32 -0.32 3.45
C THR A 47 3.26 0.57 2.22
N ILE A 48 2.95 1.85 2.41
CA ILE A 48 2.95 2.87 1.36
C ILE A 48 4.23 3.69 1.41
N LEU A 49 4.60 4.16 2.61
CA LEU A 49 5.82 4.94 2.83
C LEU A 49 6.66 4.34 3.95
N VAL A 50 7.96 4.60 3.88
CA VAL A 50 8.90 4.34 4.97
C VAL A 50 9.70 5.61 5.24
N SER A 51 9.85 5.97 6.51
CA SER A 51 10.68 7.10 6.92
C SER A 51 12.13 6.90 6.46
N PRO A 52 12.90 7.96 6.14
CA PRO A 52 14.27 7.83 5.63
C PRO A 52 15.22 6.98 6.50
N ASN A 53 15.03 6.98 7.81
CA ASN A 53 15.84 6.19 8.76
C ASN A 53 15.31 4.75 8.98
N GLY A 54 14.21 4.38 8.32
CA GLY A 54 13.54 3.08 8.46
C GLY A 54 12.96 2.81 9.85
N ALA A 55 12.70 3.85 10.65
CA ALA A 55 12.10 3.68 11.98
C ALA A 55 10.57 3.50 11.92
N PHE A 56 9.92 4.20 11.00
CA PHE A 56 8.46 4.24 10.85
C PHE A 56 8.02 3.85 9.44
N SER A 57 6.90 3.16 9.39
CA SER A 57 6.17 2.83 8.17
C SER A 57 4.76 3.38 8.25
N TYR A 58 4.23 3.75 7.07
CA TYR A 58 2.93 4.38 6.91
C TYR A 58 2.15 3.61 5.86
N GLY A 59 0.87 3.37 6.08
CA GLY A 59 0.02 2.73 5.08
C GLY A 59 -1.24 2.11 5.63
N PHE A 60 -1.74 1.13 4.88
CA PHE A 60 -2.92 0.36 5.25
C PHE A 60 -2.56 -0.70 6.29
N TYR A 61 -3.27 -0.70 7.40
CA TYR A 61 -3.05 -1.61 8.50
C TYR A 61 -4.31 -2.43 8.78
N LYS A 62 -4.20 -3.75 8.67
CA LYS A 62 -5.29 -4.68 8.96
C LYS A 62 -5.56 -4.71 10.46
N VAL A 63 -6.81 -4.47 10.83
CA VAL A 63 -7.27 -4.54 12.24
C VAL A 63 -8.24 -5.69 12.48
N ALA A 64 -8.98 -6.13 11.46
CA ALA A 64 -9.82 -7.34 11.50
C ALA A 64 -10.07 -7.88 10.07
N THR A 65 -10.92 -8.89 9.94
CA THR A 65 -11.40 -9.39 8.65
C THR A 65 -12.17 -8.30 7.91
N ASN A 66 -11.79 -7.99 6.65
CA ASN A 66 -12.31 -6.87 5.86
C ASN A 66 -12.26 -5.49 6.56
N ALA A 67 -11.40 -5.29 7.55
CA ALA A 67 -11.28 -4.02 8.26
C ALA A 67 -9.83 -3.53 8.23
N ILE A 68 -9.63 -2.38 7.59
CA ILE A 68 -8.35 -1.70 7.43
C ILE A 68 -8.43 -0.28 7.99
N THR A 69 -7.33 0.17 8.57
CA THR A 69 -7.12 1.56 8.97
C THR A 69 -5.92 2.15 8.22
N PHE A 70 -5.83 3.48 8.17
CA PHE A 70 -4.57 4.13 7.78
C PHE A 70 -3.76 4.44 9.03
N SER A 71 -2.57 3.88 9.13
CA SER A 71 -1.78 3.89 10.37
C SER A 71 -0.28 4.13 10.14
N ILE A 72 0.39 4.46 11.23
CA ILE A 72 1.84 4.59 11.36
C ILE A 72 2.29 3.54 12.37
N TRP A 73 3.32 2.76 12.03
CA TRP A 73 3.87 1.73 12.92
C TRP A 73 5.40 1.72 12.92
N PHE A 74 5.97 1.14 13.98
CA PHE A 74 7.42 0.93 14.09
C PHE A 74 7.85 -0.19 13.14
N SER A 75 8.67 0.14 12.13
CA SER A 75 9.09 -0.80 11.08
C SER A 75 9.93 -1.96 11.60
N ARG A 76 10.70 -1.72 12.67
CA ARG A 76 11.61 -2.70 13.28
C ARG A 76 10.94 -3.59 14.33
N SER A 77 9.66 -3.36 14.63
CA SER A 77 8.89 -4.22 15.54
C SER A 77 8.43 -5.47 14.80
N THR A 78 8.68 -6.65 15.38
CA THR A 78 8.23 -7.95 14.85
C THR A 78 6.70 -8.01 14.69
N GLY A 79 5.97 -7.30 15.55
CA GLY A 79 4.51 -7.19 15.50
C GLY A 79 3.97 -5.96 14.77
N LYS A 80 4.83 -5.15 14.11
CA LYS A 80 4.44 -3.86 13.51
C LYS A 80 3.62 -2.99 14.46
N THR A 81 4.13 -2.80 15.69
CA THR A 81 3.47 -2.02 16.74
C THR A 81 3.01 -0.66 16.22
N VAL A 82 1.71 -0.39 16.31
CA VAL A 82 1.08 0.84 15.84
C VAL A 82 1.41 1.98 16.79
N ALA A 83 1.95 3.07 16.24
CA ALA A 83 2.23 4.32 16.96
C ALA A 83 1.06 5.30 16.84
N TRP A 84 0.34 5.29 15.72
CA TRP A 84 -0.80 6.15 15.46
C TRP A 84 -1.74 5.57 14.40
N THR A 85 -3.04 5.86 14.50
CA THR A 85 -4.07 5.45 13.54
C THR A 85 -5.00 6.61 13.23
N ALA A 86 -5.24 6.88 11.95
CA ALA A 86 -6.27 7.79 11.49
C ALA A 86 -7.66 7.18 11.70
N ASN A 87 -8.62 7.99 12.14
CA ASN A 87 -10.01 7.57 12.33
C ASN A 87 -10.15 6.22 13.06
N ARG A 88 -9.52 6.12 14.24
CA ARG A 88 -9.39 4.86 15.01
C ARG A 88 -10.69 4.09 15.23
N ASP A 89 -11.81 4.79 15.31
CA ASP A 89 -13.14 4.22 15.58
C ASP A 89 -13.92 3.89 14.28
N GLY A 90 -13.37 4.20 13.10
CA GLY A 90 -14.01 4.01 11.80
C GLY A 90 -13.10 3.35 10.76
N PRO A 91 -12.77 2.05 10.92
CA PRO A 91 -12.05 1.30 9.90
C PRO A 91 -12.87 1.18 8.60
N VAL A 92 -12.17 1.15 7.48
CA VAL A 92 -12.74 1.01 6.12
C VAL A 92 -12.59 -0.42 5.62
N ASN A 93 -13.23 -0.77 4.49
CA ASN A 93 -13.05 -2.10 3.92
C ASN A 93 -11.61 -2.34 3.47
N GLY A 94 -11.15 -3.57 3.65
CA GLY A 94 -9.84 -3.95 3.12
C GLY A 94 -9.82 -4.12 1.60
N LYS A 95 -10.97 -4.19 0.94
CA LYS A 95 -11.08 -4.19 -0.53
C LYS A 95 -11.79 -2.95 -1.04
N GLY A 96 -11.25 -2.36 -2.10
CA GLY A 96 -11.88 -1.25 -2.82
C GLY A 96 -11.80 0.11 -2.12
N SER A 97 -11.23 0.18 -0.92
CA SER A 97 -10.97 1.46 -0.26
C SER A 97 -9.79 2.17 -0.92
N ARG A 98 -9.73 3.50 -0.80
CA ARG A 98 -8.76 4.31 -1.52
C ARG A 98 -8.26 5.47 -0.69
N LEU A 99 -6.94 5.62 -0.64
CA LEU A 99 -6.26 6.78 -0.08
C LEU A 99 -5.89 7.73 -1.22
N THR A 100 -6.37 8.97 -1.16
CA THR A 100 -6.08 10.01 -2.15
C THR A 100 -5.38 11.18 -1.48
N PHE A 101 -4.21 11.56 -1.99
CA PHE A 101 -3.57 12.80 -1.61
C PHE A 101 -3.88 13.87 -2.65
N HIS A 102 -4.79 14.78 -2.32
CA HIS A 102 -5.29 15.80 -3.23
C HIS A 102 -4.24 16.87 -3.53
N LYS A 103 -4.38 17.54 -4.69
CA LYS A 103 -3.47 18.63 -5.10
C LYS A 103 -3.52 19.84 -4.15
N ASN A 104 -4.65 20.05 -3.48
CA ASN A 104 -4.86 21.09 -2.48
C ASN A 104 -4.21 20.78 -1.11
N GLY A 105 -3.62 19.58 -0.94
CA GLY A 105 -2.99 19.16 0.32
C GLY A 105 -3.89 18.36 1.27
N GLY A 106 -5.15 18.11 0.89
CA GLY A 106 -6.03 17.22 1.67
C GLY A 106 -5.66 15.75 1.48
N LEU A 107 -5.66 14.98 2.57
CA LEU A 107 -5.51 13.53 2.54
C LEU A 107 -6.86 12.89 2.89
N GLU A 108 -7.37 12.06 2.00
CA GLU A 108 -8.70 11.47 2.11
C GLU A 108 -8.63 9.94 2.02
N LEU A 109 -9.34 9.25 2.91
CA LEU A 109 -9.51 7.80 2.89
C LEU A 109 -10.99 7.48 2.63
N LEU A 110 -11.29 6.95 1.46
CA LEU A 110 -12.65 6.60 1.04
C LEU A 110 -12.91 5.10 1.21
N ASP A 111 -14.03 4.73 1.81
CA ASP A 111 -14.45 3.33 1.96
C ASP A 111 -14.97 2.77 0.63
N GLY A 112 -14.49 1.59 0.23
CA GLY A 112 -14.95 0.88 -0.95
C GLY A 112 -16.46 0.62 -0.96
N ARG A 113 -17.10 0.44 0.21
CA ARG A 113 -18.58 0.33 0.32
C ARG A 113 -19.30 1.57 -0.20
N GLN A 114 -18.72 2.75 -0.02
CA GLN A 114 -19.31 4.00 -0.48
C GLN A 114 -19.16 4.16 -1.99
N LEU A 115 -18.07 3.63 -2.56
CA LEU A 115 -17.86 3.53 -4.00
C LEU A 115 -18.91 2.63 -4.67
N HIS A 116 -19.24 1.48 -4.07
CA HIS A 116 -20.31 0.61 -4.59
C HIS A 116 -21.72 1.19 -4.45
N ARG A 117 -21.96 2.04 -3.44
CA ARG A 117 -23.26 2.72 -3.27
C ARG A 117 -23.55 3.74 -4.37
N CYS A 118 -22.52 4.26 -5.05
CA CYS A 118 -22.69 5.15 -6.20
C CYS A 118 -22.79 4.39 -7.55
N VAL A 119 -22.83 3.05 -7.55
CA VAL A 119 -22.88 2.22 -8.76
C VAL A 119 -23.98 1.17 -8.61
N GLU A 120 -25.22 1.61 -8.44
CA GLU A 120 -26.43 0.79 -8.46
C GLU A 120 -27.62 1.75 -8.70
N HIS A 121 -28.42 1.79 -9.76
CA HIS A 121 -28.66 0.99 -10.98
C HIS A 121 -28.98 1.96 -12.14
N GLN A 122 -28.36 1.81 -13.32
CA GLN A 122 -28.91 2.41 -14.54
C GLN A 122 -30.02 1.49 -15.08
N HIS A 123 -31.17 1.42 -14.40
CA HIS A 123 -32.43 1.01 -15.04
C HIS A 123 -33.71 1.31 -14.25
N ASP A 124 -33.67 1.99 -13.10
CA ASP A 124 -34.88 2.47 -12.43
C ASP A 124 -34.83 4.00 -12.32
N PHE A 125 -35.68 4.68 -13.09
CA PHE A 125 -35.60 6.12 -13.38
C PHE A 125 -36.40 7.00 -12.40
N ASP A 126 -36.98 6.44 -11.34
CA ASP A 126 -37.94 7.18 -10.50
C ASP A 126 -37.68 7.06 -8.98
N SER A 127 -36.51 7.51 -8.49
CA SER A 127 -36.44 8.17 -7.16
C SER A 127 -35.04 8.68 -6.79
N CYS A 128 -34.57 9.74 -7.43
CA CYS A 128 -33.53 10.57 -6.82
C CYS A 128 -34.18 11.62 -5.90
N ARG A 129 -34.39 11.28 -4.63
CA ARG A 129 -34.57 12.32 -3.61
C ARG A 129 -33.20 12.86 -3.18
N PRO A 130 -33.03 14.18 -3.05
CA PRO A 130 -31.80 14.76 -2.50
C PRO A 130 -31.64 14.36 -1.03
N CYS A 131 -30.45 13.94 -0.64
CA CYS A 131 -30.07 13.86 0.78
C CYS A 131 -29.71 15.27 1.26
N ASP A 132 -30.70 16.13 1.47
CA ASP A 132 -30.51 17.38 2.19
C ASP A 132 -30.94 17.19 3.65
N ALA A 133 -30.00 17.48 4.56
CA ALA A 133 -30.31 17.74 5.96
C ALA A 133 -30.70 19.23 6.08
N SER A 134 -31.81 19.47 6.81
CA SER A 134 -32.49 20.75 7.13
C SER A 134 -33.36 21.38 6.04
#